data_AF-A0A940J9C2-F1
#
_entry.id   AF-A0A940J9C2-F1
#
_cell.length_a   1.000
_cell.length_b   1.000
_cell.length_c   1.000
_cell.angle_alpha   90.00
_cell.angle_beta   90.00
_cell.angle_gamma   90.00
#
_symmetry.space_group_name_H-M   'P 1'
#
loop_
_entity.id
_entity.type
_entity.pdbx_description
1 polymer ?
#
loop_
_entity_poly.entity_id
_entity_poly.type
_entity_poly.pdbx_seq_one_letter_code
_entity_poly.pdbx_strand_id
1 'polypeptide(L)'
;MKVGHFLDAGDAERARILDVARRLGSVRWPATVVVVAAVASLATVAGTAVIGPVLLYLCLLPLFARLAPECEAPEGLLFGALGLGQVAIAASLSVAHDWGIEGLGLMVLPVVVASVLFPPRTLIAFIGASLIVMLGAAGLIDPSRVLDEPPVVLLPIGVLLCVAVPGAAVRASDESSRGTAIADALTGALNRMALEARVSELMSGSHGDGVPVGVIIADLDHFKAVNDELGDAGLECRTVQEPREG
;
A
#
# COMPACT_ATOMS: atom_id res chain seq x y z
N MET A 1 17.32 -23.99 -6.99
CA MET A 1 17.10 -22.93 -8.01
C MET A 1 15.85 -22.17 -7.57
N LYS A 2 16.00 -21.08 -6.82
CA LYS A 2 14.87 -20.27 -6.32
C LYS A 2 14.33 -19.48 -7.50
N VAL A 3 13.15 -19.86 -8.00
CA VAL A 3 12.38 -19.02 -8.91
C VAL A 3 11.94 -17.82 -8.07
N GLY A 4 12.58 -16.67 -8.26
CA GLY A 4 12.18 -15.42 -7.64
C GLY A 4 10.76 -15.10 -8.08
N HIS A 5 9.79 -15.41 -7.22
CA HIS A 5 8.38 -15.15 -7.46
C HIS A 5 8.21 -13.63 -7.41
N PHE A 6 7.74 -13.03 -8.50
CA PHE A 6 7.58 -11.58 -8.67
C PHE A 6 6.71 -10.91 -7.57
N LEU A 7 6.01 -11.71 -6.77
CA LEU A 7 5.06 -11.30 -5.73
C LEU A 7 5.63 -11.34 -4.31
N ASP A 8 6.89 -11.75 -4.11
CA ASP A 8 7.48 -11.87 -2.77
C ASP A 8 7.78 -10.48 -2.20
N ALA A 9 6.82 -9.94 -1.46
CA ALA A 9 6.94 -8.68 -0.74
C ALA A 9 7.72 -8.96 0.55
N GLY A 10 8.82 -8.24 0.78
CA GLY A 10 9.66 -8.47 1.98
C GLY A 10 8.88 -8.35 3.29
N ASP A 11 9.43 -8.91 4.38
CA ASP A 11 8.76 -9.01 5.69
C ASP A 11 8.15 -7.69 6.20
N ALA A 12 8.79 -6.56 5.90
CA ALA A 12 8.30 -5.23 6.25
C ALA A 12 6.99 -4.84 5.51
N GLU A 13 6.84 -5.26 4.25
CA GLU A 13 5.64 -5.00 3.45
C GLU A 13 4.49 -5.89 3.91
N ARG A 14 4.78 -7.16 4.22
CA ARG A 14 3.82 -8.11 4.81
C ARG A 14 3.27 -7.58 6.15
N ALA A 15 4.12 -7.06 7.03
CA ALA A 15 3.71 -6.45 8.28
C ALA A 15 2.80 -5.22 8.08
N ARG A 16 3.06 -4.42 7.04
CA ARG A 16 2.26 -3.23 6.69
C ARG A 16 0.86 -3.61 6.20
N ILE A 17 0.75 -4.60 5.31
CA ILE A 17 -0.55 -5.11 4.82
C ILE A 17 -1.41 -5.57 6.00
N LEU A 18 -0.81 -6.28 6.96
CA LEU A 18 -1.50 -6.75 8.16
C LEU A 18 -1.87 -5.62 9.14
N ASP A 19 -1.08 -4.54 9.24
CA ASP A 19 -1.43 -3.36 10.06
C ASP A 19 -2.60 -2.56 9.46
N VAL A 20 -2.60 -2.34 8.14
CA VAL A 20 -3.72 -1.68 7.45
C VAL A 20 -5.00 -2.52 7.59
N ALA A 21 -4.92 -3.84 7.41
CA ALA A 21 -6.03 -4.75 7.64
C ALA A 21 -6.57 -4.68 9.07
N ARG A 22 -5.71 -4.55 10.09
CA ARG A 22 -6.12 -4.39 11.49
C ARG A 22 -6.78 -3.04 11.78
N ARG A 23 -6.26 -1.94 11.22
CA ARG A 23 -6.79 -0.57 11.41
C ARG A 23 -8.17 -0.37 10.80
N LEU A 24 -8.50 -1.08 9.73
CA LEU A 24 -9.86 -1.09 9.15
C LEU A 24 -10.93 -1.61 10.14
N GLY A 25 -10.53 -2.29 11.23
CA GLY A 25 -11.44 -2.81 12.24
C GLY A 25 -12.08 -1.78 13.18
N SER A 26 -11.52 -0.57 13.35
CA SER A 26 -12.02 0.42 14.32
C SER A 26 -12.98 1.47 13.74
N VAL A 27 -13.07 1.59 12.41
CA VAL A 27 -13.89 2.61 11.71
C VAL A 27 -15.23 2.02 11.20
N ARG A 28 -15.81 1.06 11.94
CA ARG A 28 -16.84 0.18 11.37
C ARG A 28 -18.21 0.83 11.12
N TRP A 29 -18.75 1.64 12.02
CA TRP A 29 -20.16 2.05 11.88
C TRP A 29 -20.39 3.20 10.88
N PRO A 30 -19.70 4.35 10.98
CA PRO A 30 -19.95 5.47 10.06
C PRO A 30 -19.55 5.16 8.61
N ALA A 31 -18.44 4.45 8.39
CA ALA A 31 -18.02 4.06 7.05
C ALA A 31 -19.00 3.05 6.42
N THR A 32 -19.51 2.09 7.19
CA THR A 32 -20.51 1.12 6.67
C THR A 32 -21.79 1.82 6.24
N VAL A 33 -22.28 2.79 7.02
CA VAL A 33 -23.50 3.54 6.64
C VAL A 33 -23.30 4.35 5.37
N VAL A 34 -22.15 5.02 5.22
CA VAL A 34 -21.83 5.75 3.98
C VAL A 34 -21.78 4.81 2.78
N VAL A 35 -21.14 3.64 2.92
CA VAL A 35 -21.06 2.65 1.83
C VAL A 35 -22.45 2.10 1.49
N VAL A 36 -23.26 1.74 2.49
CA VAL A 36 -24.63 1.23 2.26
C VAL A 36 -25.50 2.29 1.58
N ALA A 37 -25.42 3.56 2.01
CA ALA A 37 -26.15 4.66 1.39
C ALA A 37 -25.69 4.91 -0.06
N ALA A 38 -24.38 4.87 -0.31
CA ALA A 38 -23.82 5.00 -1.66
C ALA A 38 -24.29 3.86 -2.57
N VAL A 39 -24.29 2.61 -2.08
CA VAL A 39 -24.79 1.44 -2.83
C VAL A 39 -26.28 1.53 -3.12
N ALA A 40 -27.08 1.94 -2.13
CA ALA A 40 -28.52 2.11 -2.31
C ALA A 40 -28.82 3.18 -3.36
N SER A 41 -28.13 4.33 -3.30
CA SER A 41 -28.23 5.38 -4.31
C SER A 41 -27.78 4.89 -5.68
N LEU A 42 -26.69 4.14 -5.74
CA LEU A 42 -26.18 3.61 -7.00
C LEU A 42 -27.16 2.60 -7.62
N ALA A 43 -27.77 1.73 -6.82
CA ALA A 43 -28.74 0.76 -7.27
C ALA A 43 -30.03 1.41 -7.84
N THR A 44 -30.39 2.62 -7.38
CA THR A 44 -31.54 3.35 -7.97
C THR A 44 -31.28 3.88 -9.38
N VAL A 45 -30.01 4.07 -9.76
CA VAL A 45 -29.60 4.62 -11.07
C VAL A 45 -29.10 3.52 -11.99
N ALA A 46 -28.27 2.62 -11.46
CA ALA A 46 -27.57 1.56 -12.19
C ALA A 46 -28.32 0.23 -12.23
N GLY A 47 -29.43 0.12 -11.50
CA GLY A 47 -30.12 -1.14 -11.25
C GLY A 47 -29.46 -2.00 -10.18
N THR A 48 -30.13 -3.11 -9.83
CA THR A 48 -29.73 -3.99 -8.72
C THR A 48 -28.51 -4.86 -9.03
N ALA A 49 -28.11 -4.99 -10.29
CA ALA A 49 -26.95 -5.78 -10.70
C ALA A 49 -25.67 -5.34 -9.97
N VAL A 50 -25.50 -4.03 -9.74
CA VAL A 50 -24.30 -3.44 -9.11
C VAL A 50 -24.17 -3.76 -7.62
N ILE A 51 -25.25 -4.21 -6.98
CA ILE A 51 -25.23 -4.59 -5.56
C ILE A 51 -24.32 -5.80 -5.32
N GLY A 52 -24.35 -6.79 -6.24
CA GLY A 52 -23.62 -8.05 -6.10
C GLY A 52 -22.10 -7.84 -5.95
N PRO A 53 -21.42 -7.14 -6.87
CA PRO A 53 -19.99 -6.86 -6.77
C PRO A 53 -19.61 -6.06 -5.53
N VAL A 54 -20.44 -5.11 -5.09
CA VAL A 54 -20.13 -4.32 -3.88
C VAL A 54 -20.23 -5.18 -2.63
N LEU A 55 -21.26 -6.02 -2.51
CA LEU A 55 -21.36 -6.99 -1.42
C LEU A 55 -20.18 -7.97 -1.43
N LEU A 56 -19.77 -8.43 -2.62
CA LEU A 56 -18.59 -9.26 -2.78
C LEU A 56 -17.34 -8.55 -2.25
N TYR A 57 -17.12 -7.28 -2.58
CA TYR A 57 -15.99 -6.49 -2.09
C TYR A 57 -16.00 -6.30 -0.56
N LEU A 58 -17.18 -6.02 -0.01
CA LEU A 58 -17.39 -5.87 1.42
C LEU A 58 -17.13 -7.17 2.20
N CYS A 59 -17.32 -8.32 1.57
CA CYS A 59 -17.05 -9.63 2.15
C CYS A 59 -15.60 -10.10 1.94
N LEU A 60 -15.00 -9.80 0.79
CA LEU A 60 -13.67 -10.26 0.40
C LEU A 60 -12.56 -9.67 1.26
N LEU A 61 -12.62 -8.38 1.62
CA LEU A 61 -11.58 -7.75 2.44
C LEU A 61 -11.52 -8.30 3.88
N PRO A 62 -12.65 -8.46 4.61
CA PRO A 62 -12.65 -9.13 5.91
C PRO A 62 -12.26 -10.61 5.82
N LEU A 63 -12.68 -11.30 4.75
CA LEU A 63 -12.30 -12.70 4.53
C LEU A 63 -10.79 -12.83 4.31
N PHE A 64 -10.21 -11.94 3.51
CA PHE A 64 -8.77 -11.84 3.35
C PHE A 64 -8.06 -11.58 4.68
N ALA A 65 -8.54 -10.63 5.49
CA ALA A 65 -7.95 -10.35 6.81
C ALA A 65 -7.97 -11.57 7.75
N ARG A 66 -8.93 -12.49 7.57
CA ARG A 66 -8.99 -13.76 8.32
C ARG A 66 -8.05 -14.83 7.77
N LEU A 67 -7.90 -14.93 6.45
CA LEU A 67 -7.10 -15.98 5.79
C LEU A 67 -5.62 -15.61 5.61
N ALA A 68 -5.29 -14.32 5.57
CA ALA A 68 -3.94 -13.82 5.36
C ALA A 68 -2.89 -14.33 6.37
N PRO A 69 -3.17 -14.51 7.68
CA PRO A 69 -2.19 -15.02 8.64
C PRO A 69 -1.76 -16.47 8.39
N GLU A 70 -2.65 -17.28 7.80
CA GLU A 70 -2.46 -18.71 7.60
C GLU A 70 -1.84 -19.04 6.23
N CYS A 71 -1.73 -18.04 5.34
CA CYS A 71 -1.27 -18.22 3.97
C CYS A 71 0.24 -17.94 3.84
N GLU A 72 0.93 -18.80 3.08
CA GLU A 72 2.35 -18.63 2.73
C GLU A 72 2.60 -17.44 1.80
N ALA A 73 1.61 -17.05 0.98
CA ALA A 73 1.69 -15.94 0.02
C ALA A 73 0.41 -15.05 0.06
N PRO A 74 0.23 -14.22 1.10
CA PRO A 74 -0.96 -13.38 1.25
C PRO A 74 -1.12 -12.34 0.12
N GLU A 75 -0.05 -11.92 -0.54
CA GLU A 75 -0.07 -10.97 -1.65
C GLU A 75 -0.82 -11.53 -2.86
N GLY A 76 -0.57 -12.80 -3.18
CA GLY A 76 -1.24 -13.51 -4.28
C GLY A 76 -2.73 -13.71 -4.00
N LEU A 77 -3.08 -14.03 -2.74
CA LEU A 77 -4.48 -14.16 -2.32
C LEU A 77 -5.22 -12.82 -2.44
N LEU A 78 -4.58 -11.72 -2.01
CA LEU A 78 -5.16 -10.38 -2.12
C LEU A 78 -5.31 -9.96 -3.59
N PHE A 79 -4.32 -10.22 -4.44
CA PHE A 79 -4.39 -9.96 -5.87
C PHE A 79 -5.56 -10.72 -6.51
N GLY A 80 -5.72 -12.00 -6.19
CA GLY A 80 -6.84 -12.81 -6.63
C GLY A 80 -8.19 -12.27 -6.16
N ALA A 81 -8.29 -11.85 -4.90
CA ALA A 81 -9.51 -11.28 -4.34
C ALA A 81 -9.93 -9.96 -5.03
N LEU A 82 -9.00 -9.00 -5.16
CA LEU A 82 -9.28 -7.73 -5.84
C LEU A 82 -9.56 -7.94 -7.33
N GLY A 83 -8.84 -8.88 -7.97
CA GLY A 83 -9.05 -9.24 -9.37
C GLY A 83 -10.41 -9.91 -9.62
N LEU A 84 -10.84 -10.79 -8.72
CA LEU A 84 -12.20 -11.37 -8.76
C LEU A 84 -13.27 -10.28 -8.62
N GLY A 85 -13.06 -9.33 -7.71
CA GLY A 85 -13.93 -8.16 -7.56
C GLY A 85 -13.99 -7.32 -8.84
N GLN A 86 -12.85 -7.12 -9.52
CA GLN A 86 -12.79 -6.40 -10.80
C GLN A 86 -13.63 -7.08 -11.89
N VAL A 87 -13.50 -8.41 -12.03
CA VAL A 87 -14.27 -9.19 -13.00
C VAL A 87 -15.76 -9.21 -12.63
N ALA A 88 -16.10 -9.28 -11.35
CA ALA A 88 -17.49 -9.20 -10.90
C ALA A 88 -18.15 -7.87 -11.25
N ILE A 89 -17.42 -6.74 -11.09
CA ILE A 89 -17.90 -5.43 -11.54
C ILE A 89 -18.12 -5.44 -13.07
N ALA A 90 -17.17 -5.96 -13.85
CA ALA A 90 -17.30 -6.09 -15.30
C ALA A 90 -18.57 -6.85 -15.71
N ALA A 91 -18.77 -8.02 -15.10
CA ALA A 91 -19.90 -8.88 -15.36
C ALA A 91 -21.22 -8.19 -14.98
N SER A 92 -21.25 -7.50 -13.84
CA SER A 92 -22.43 -6.74 -13.42
C SER A 92 -22.79 -5.63 -14.41
N LEU A 93 -21.80 -4.90 -14.93
CA LEU A 93 -22.03 -3.84 -15.92
C LEU A 93 -22.56 -4.40 -17.25
N SER A 94 -22.15 -5.61 -17.64
CA SER A 94 -22.69 -6.27 -18.82
C SER A 94 -24.16 -6.67 -18.71
N VAL A 95 -24.64 -6.89 -17.48
CA VAL A 95 -26.05 -7.21 -17.23
C VAL A 95 -26.89 -5.94 -17.08
N ALA A 96 -26.31 -4.86 -16.56
CA ALA A 96 -26.94 -3.54 -16.41
C ALA A 96 -27.07 -2.81 -17.76
N HIS A 97 -28.01 -3.25 -18.61
CA HIS A 97 -28.17 -2.78 -20.00
C HIS A 97 -28.23 -1.24 -20.15
N ASP A 98 -28.87 -0.53 -19.22
CA ASP A 98 -29.07 0.93 -19.34
C ASP A 98 -27.89 1.76 -18.82
N TRP A 99 -26.99 1.18 -18.01
CA TRP A 99 -25.90 1.91 -17.35
C TRP A 99 -24.53 1.25 -17.52
N GLY A 100 -24.42 0.23 -18.38
CA GLY A 100 -23.23 -0.61 -18.49
C GLY A 100 -21.98 0.18 -18.89
N ILE A 101 -22.06 0.99 -19.94
CA ILE A 101 -20.91 1.78 -20.44
C ILE A 101 -20.59 2.94 -19.49
N GLU A 102 -21.61 3.66 -19.02
CA GLU A 102 -21.44 4.79 -18.10
C GLU A 102 -20.84 4.35 -16.76
N GLY A 103 -21.14 3.11 -16.34
CA GLY A 103 -20.63 2.50 -15.13
C GLY A 103 -19.17 2.03 -15.20
N LEU A 104 -18.48 2.11 -16.35
CA LEU A 104 -17.06 1.72 -16.48
C LEU A 104 -16.16 2.45 -15.46
N GLY A 105 -16.52 3.66 -15.04
CA GLY A 105 -15.80 4.40 -14.00
C GLY A 105 -15.73 3.67 -12.64
N LEU A 106 -16.67 2.75 -12.35
CA LEU A 106 -16.68 1.99 -11.09
C LEU A 106 -15.46 1.05 -10.97
N MET A 107 -14.87 0.66 -12.11
CA MET A 107 -13.66 -0.16 -12.17
C MET A 107 -12.40 0.51 -11.61
N VAL A 108 -12.47 1.81 -11.29
CA VAL A 108 -11.39 2.53 -10.59
C VAL A 108 -11.30 2.10 -9.12
N LEU A 109 -12.41 1.72 -8.47
CA LEU A 109 -12.44 1.46 -7.03
C LEU A 109 -11.45 0.35 -6.60
N PRO A 110 -11.39 -0.82 -7.27
CA PRO A 110 -10.41 -1.85 -6.94
C PRO A 110 -8.97 -1.38 -7.11
N VAL A 111 -8.72 -0.52 -8.11
CA VAL A 111 -7.40 0.05 -8.37
C VAL A 111 -7.00 1.02 -7.27
N VAL A 112 -7.93 1.80 -6.71
CA VAL A 112 -7.67 2.66 -5.55
C VAL A 112 -7.24 1.81 -4.36
N VAL A 113 -8.00 0.76 -4.04
CA VAL A 113 -7.67 -0.16 -2.94
C VAL A 113 -6.32 -0.83 -3.18
N ALA A 114 -6.08 -1.36 -4.39
CA ALA A 114 -4.81 -1.94 -4.80
C ALA A 114 -3.66 -0.91 -4.70
N SER A 115 -3.91 0.36 -5.00
CA SER A 115 -2.93 1.42 -4.85
C SER A 115 -2.55 1.63 -3.39
N VAL A 116 -3.39 1.33 -2.41
CA VAL A 116 -3.00 1.44 -1.00
C VAL A 116 -2.26 0.19 -0.53
N LEU A 117 -2.66 -0.98 -1.03
CA LEU A 117 -2.24 -2.28 -0.49
C LEU A 117 -1.05 -2.92 -1.20
N PHE A 118 -0.76 -2.56 -2.45
CA PHE A 118 0.27 -3.24 -3.24
C PHE A 118 1.55 -2.42 -3.45
N PRO A 119 2.71 -3.12 -3.49
CA PRO A 119 3.96 -2.53 -3.94
C PRO A 119 3.86 -2.12 -5.41
N PRO A 120 4.69 -1.17 -5.88
CA PRO A 120 4.59 -0.59 -7.21
C PRO A 120 4.64 -1.63 -8.34
N ARG A 121 5.41 -2.71 -8.17
CA ARG A 121 5.51 -3.82 -9.15
C ARG A 121 4.18 -4.54 -9.34
N THR A 122 3.54 -4.94 -8.24
CA THR A 122 2.25 -5.61 -8.23
C THR A 122 1.12 -4.67 -8.64
N LEU A 123 1.20 -3.39 -8.25
CA LEU A 123 0.25 -2.37 -8.70
C LEU A 123 0.27 -2.19 -10.22
N ILE A 124 1.45 -2.10 -10.85
CA ILE A 124 1.55 -1.98 -12.32
C ILE A 124 0.89 -3.19 -13.01
N ALA A 125 1.14 -4.40 -12.52
CA ALA A 125 0.50 -5.61 -13.03
C ALA A 125 -1.04 -5.55 -12.86
N PHE A 126 -1.52 -5.08 -11.71
CA PHE A 126 -2.95 -4.94 -11.43
C PHE A 126 -3.62 -3.88 -12.31
N ILE A 127 -2.96 -2.74 -12.54
CA ILE A 127 -3.41 -1.71 -13.48
C ILE A 127 -3.54 -2.30 -14.88
N GLY A 128 -2.51 -3.02 -15.36
CA GLY A 128 -2.53 -3.67 -16.67
C GLY A 128 -3.70 -4.66 -16.80
N ALA A 129 -3.90 -5.53 -15.81
CA ALA A 129 -5.03 -6.46 -15.78
C ALA A 129 -6.38 -5.73 -15.77
N SER A 130 -6.49 -4.66 -14.99
CA SER A 130 -7.69 -3.82 -14.90
C SER A 130 -8.03 -3.14 -16.24
N LEU A 131 -7.03 -2.61 -16.94
CA LEU A 131 -7.21 -2.03 -18.28
C LEU A 131 -7.70 -3.08 -19.29
N ILE A 132 -7.14 -4.29 -19.26
CA ILE A 132 -7.57 -5.39 -20.13
C ILE A 132 -9.03 -5.76 -19.86
N VAL A 133 -9.41 -5.91 -18.58
CA VAL A 133 -10.78 -6.23 -18.19
C VAL A 133 -11.74 -5.10 -18.58
N MET A 134 -11.35 -3.83 -18.42
CA MET A 134 -12.17 -2.67 -18.77
C MET A 134 -12.38 -2.55 -20.28
N LEU A 135 -11.32 -2.71 -21.09
CA LEU A 135 -11.43 -2.71 -22.55
C LEU A 135 -12.27 -3.88 -23.06
N GLY A 136 -12.09 -5.06 -22.46
CA GLY A 136 -12.92 -6.23 -22.73
C GLY A 136 -14.39 -5.98 -22.40
N ALA A 137 -14.67 -5.43 -21.22
CA ALA A 137 -16.04 -5.08 -20.80
C ALA A 137 -16.67 -4.05 -21.74
N ALA A 138 -15.94 -2.98 -22.09
CA ALA A 138 -16.42 -1.96 -23.01
C ALA A 138 -16.79 -2.54 -24.38
N GLY A 139 -15.95 -3.42 -24.93
CA GLY A 139 -16.21 -4.10 -26.20
C GLY A 139 -17.35 -5.13 -26.14
N LEU A 140 -17.60 -5.75 -24.98
CA LEU A 140 -18.74 -6.66 -24.78
C LEU A 140 -20.07 -5.94 -24.59
N ILE A 141 -20.07 -4.77 -23.95
CA ILE A 141 -21.30 -4.03 -23.61
C ILE A 141 -21.88 -3.35 -24.84
N ASP A 142 -21.09 -2.52 -25.53
CA ASP A 142 -21.55 -1.80 -26.73
C ASP A 142 -20.35 -1.40 -27.61
N PRO A 143 -19.95 -2.27 -28.55
CA PRO A 143 -18.78 -2.02 -29.39
C PRO A 143 -18.97 -0.82 -30.33
N SER A 144 -20.20 -0.50 -30.73
CA SER A 144 -20.52 0.67 -31.57
C SER A 144 -20.22 1.97 -30.84
N ARG A 145 -20.73 2.13 -29.60
CA ARG A 145 -20.51 3.32 -28.78
C ARG A 145 -19.04 3.57 -28.49
N VAL A 146 -18.23 2.53 -28.31
CA VAL A 146 -16.78 2.68 -28.09
C VAL A 146 -16.09 3.32 -29.30
N LEU A 147 -16.54 3.02 -30.52
CA LEU A 147 -15.99 3.57 -31.75
C LEU A 147 -16.55 4.96 -32.06
N ASP A 148 -17.84 5.17 -31.83
CA ASP A 148 -18.54 6.42 -32.14
C ASP A 148 -18.26 7.52 -31.10
N GLU A 149 -18.11 7.14 -29.83
CA GLU A 149 -17.87 8.05 -28.70
C GLU A 149 -16.66 7.60 -27.86
N PRO A 150 -15.42 7.66 -28.40
CA PRO A 150 -14.21 7.23 -27.68
C PRO A 150 -14.03 7.78 -26.24
N PRO A 151 -14.50 9.01 -25.89
CA PRO A 151 -14.40 9.52 -24.53
C PRO A 151 -15.02 8.62 -23.45
N VAL A 152 -16.03 7.81 -23.78
CA VAL A 152 -16.70 6.92 -22.80
C VAL A 152 -15.75 5.89 -22.18
N VAL A 153 -14.68 5.52 -22.90
CA VAL A 153 -13.63 4.60 -22.42
C VAL A 153 -12.36 5.35 -22.04
N LEU A 154 -12.00 6.41 -22.77
CA LEU A 154 -10.79 7.19 -22.50
C LEU A 154 -10.83 7.92 -21.15
N LEU A 155 -11.99 8.47 -20.76
CA LEU A 155 -12.15 9.14 -19.47
C LEU A 155 -11.92 8.21 -18.27
N PRO A 156 -12.59 7.05 -18.14
CA PRO A 156 -12.34 6.14 -17.03
C PRO A 156 -10.92 5.59 -17.02
N ILE A 157 -10.29 5.35 -18.19
CA ILE A 157 -8.85 5.03 -18.27
C ILE A 157 -8.01 6.17 -17.69
N GLY A 158 -8.27 7.41 -18.09
CA GLY A 158 -7.57 8.58 -17.59
C GLY A 158 -7.69 8.73 -16.08
N VAL A 159 -8.90 8.58 -15.53
CA VAL A 159 -9.14 8.62 -14.08
C VAL A 159 -8.41 7.49 -13.37
N LEU A 160 -8.46 6.26 -13.90
CA LEU A 160 -7.77 5.11 -13.35
C LEU A 160 -6.26 5.37 -13.22
N LEU A 161 -5.64 5.90 -14.29
CA LEU A 161 -4.22 6.25 -14.29
C LEU A 161 -3.92 7.42 -13.35
N CYS A 162 -4.76 8.46 -13.35
CA CYS A 162 -4.61 9.62 -12.48
C CYS A 162 -4.70 9.27 -10.99
N VAL A 163 -5.49 8.27 -10.60
CA VAL A 163 -5.57 7.84 -9.20
C VAL A 163 -4.43 6.89 -8.84
N ALA A 164 -4.00 6.05 -9.78
CA ALA A 164 -2.98 5.04 -9.51
C ALA A 164 -1.54 5.61 -9.45
N VAL A 165 -1.21 6.62 -10.29
CA VAL A 165 0.14 7.17 -10.41
C VAL A 165 0.60 7.94 -9.16
N PRO A 166 -0.19 8.87 -8.58
CA PRO A 166 0.19 9.60 -7.37
C PRO A 166 0.27 8.68 -6.16
N GLY A 167 -0.58 7.66 -6.07
CA GLY A 167 -0.51 6.68 -4.98
C GLY A 167 0.89 6.04 -4.91
N ALA A 168 1.44 5.63 -6.06
CA ALA A 168 2.78 5.04 -6.14
C ALA A 168 3.90 6.03 -5.78
N ALA A 169 3.77 7.30 -6.20
CA ALA A 169 4.72 8.35 -5.87
C ALA A 169 4.69 8.76 -4.39
N VAL A 170 3.50 8.82 -3.79
CA VAL A 170 3.32 9.08 -2.35
C VAL A 170 3.93 7.95 -1.53
N ARG A 171 3.76 6.68 -1.95
CA ARG A 171 4.41 5.55 -1.28
C ARG A 171 5.94 5.59 -1.38
N ALA A 172 6.47 5.93 -2.55
CA ALA A 172 7.92 6.08 -2.73
C ALA A 172 8.50 7.21 -1.85
N SER A 173 7.75 8.31 -1.70
CA SER A 173 8.12 9.44 -0.84
C SER A 173 8.01 9.12 0.66
N ASP A 174 6.98 8.37 1.07
CA ASP A 174 6.80 7.95 2.46
C ASP A 174 7.86 6.91 2.86
N GLU A 175 8.26 6.03 1.93
CA GLU A 175 9.34 5.08 2.15
C GLU A 175 10.72 5.76 2.19
N SER A 176 10.99 6.76 1.35
CA SER A 176 12.25 7.52 1.43
C SER A 176 12.32 8.32 2.73
N SER A 177 11.21 8.90 3.17
CA SER A 177 11.13 9.67 4.42
C SER A 177 11.24 8.79 5.67
N ARG A 178 10.80 7.52 5.59
CA ARG A 178 10.99 6.52 6.65
C ARG A 178 12.37 5.85 6.60
N GLY A 179 12.97 5.72 5.40
CA GLY A 179 14.28 5.13 5.17
C GLY A 179 15.47 6.04 5.50
N THR A 180 15.28 7.36 5.45
CA THR A 180 16.20 8.34 6.05
C THR A 180 15.78 8.57 7.50
N ALA A 181 16.47 8.13 8.54
CA ALA A 181 17.82 7.63 8.63
C ALA A 181 17.90 6.76 9.88
N ILE A 182 17.98 5.43 9.72
CA ILE A 182 18.10 4.50 10.86
C ILE A 182 19.35 4.87 11.70
N ALA A 183 20.40 5.35 11.04
CA ALA A 183 21.60 5.87 11.66
C ALA A 183 21.72 7.40 11.49
N ASP A 184 22.16 8.08 12.55
CA ASP A 184 22.61 9.45 12.53
C ASP A 184 23.83 9.59 11.58
N ALA A 185 23.77 10.55 10.66
CA ALA A 185 24.77 10.68 9.60
C ALA A 185 26.13 11.14 10.12
N LEU A 186 26.18 11.76 11.31
CA LEU A 186 27.42 12.26 11.91
C LEU A 186 28.16 11.17 12.71
N THR A 187 27.42 10.23 13.31
CA THR A 187 27.97 9.23 14.24
C THR A 187 27.84 7.79 13.77
N GLY A 188 27.00 7.50 12.78
CA GLY A 188 26.64 6.14 12.36
C GLY A 188 25.84 5.35 13.40
N ALA A 189 25.54 5.95 14.56
CA ALA A 189 24.73 5.35 15.62
C ALA A 189 23.24 5.43 15.29
N LEU A 190 22.40 4.59 15.90
CA LEU A 190 20.95 4.66 15.68
C LEU A 190 20.42 6.05 16.03
N ASN A 191 19.58 6.62 15.16
CA ASN A 191 18.92 7.87 15.49
C ASN A 191 17.90 7.66 16.63
N ARG A 192 17.47 8.75 17.26
CA ARG A 192 16.57 8.69 18.42
C ARG A 192 15.27 7.92 18.12
N MET A 193 14.69 8.10 16.94
CA MET A 193 13.46 7.40 16.54
C MET A 193 13.68 5.88 16.40
N ALA A 194 14.80 5.46 15.82
CA ALA A 194 15.16 4.06 15.66
C ALA A 194 15.51 3.39 17.00
N LEU A 195 16.14 4.13 17.91
CA LEU A 195 16.38 3.70 19.29
C LEU A 195 15.05 3.46 20.03
N GLU A 196 14.12 4.41 19.97
CA GLU A 196 12.80 4.29 20.62
C GLU A 196 12.00 3.09 20.08
N ALA A 197 12.03 2.86 18.77
CA ALA A 197 11.41 1.69 18.13
C ALA A 197 12.04 0.37 18.61
N ARG A 198 13.38 0.28 18.66
CA ARG A 198 14.08 -0.94 19.12
C ARG A 198 13.88 -1.22 20.59
N VAL A 199 13.83 -0.19 21.44
CA VAL A 199 13.50 -0.36 22.86
C VAL A 199 12.08 -0.90 23.01
N SER A 200 11.11 -0.39 22.25
CA SER A 200 9.74 -0.89 22.28
C SER A 200 9.65 -2.37 21.88
N GLU A 201 10.38 -2.79 20.85
CA GLU A 201 10.45 -4.19 20.43
C GLU A 201 11.09 -5.09 21.50
N LEU A 202 12.22 -4.69 22.08
CA LEU A 202 12.89 -5.44 23.15
C LEU A 202 11.99 -5.59 24.38
N MET A 203 11.26 -4.55 24.75
CA MET A 203 10.30 -4.60 25.86
C MET A 203 9.08 -5.48 25.52
N SER A 204 8.61 -5.48 24.26
CA SER A 204 7.49 -6.33 23.85
C SER A 204 7.85 -7.82 23.79
N GLY A 205 9.08 -8.16 23.40
CA GLY A 205 9.59 -9.54 23.37
C GLY A 205 9.96 -10.09 24.75
N SER A 206 10.28 -9.23 25.72
CA SER A 206 10.68 -9.67 27.08
C SER A 206 9.51 -10.14 27.96
N HIS A 207 8.26 -9.99 27.52
CA HIS A 207 7.07 -10.42 28.29
C HIS A 207 6.91 -11.94 28.36
N GLY A 208 7.68 -12.72 27.57
CA GLY A 208 7.63 -14.19 27.56
C GLY A 208 8.85 -14.90 28.18
N ASP A 209 10.07 -14.38 27.95
CA ASP A 209 11.30 -15.15 28.18
C ASP A 209 12.18 -14.67 29.36
N GLY A 210 11.76 -13.65 30.12
CA GLY A 210 12.44 -13.26 31.37
C GLY A 210 13.90 -12.77 31.22
N VAL A 211 14.34 -12.40 30.02
CA VAL A 211 15.69 -11.87 29.77
C VAL A 211 15.78 -10.42 30.26
N PRO A 212 16.68 -10.08 31.20
CA PRO A 212 16.83 -8.71 31.68
C PRO A 212 17.47 -7.81 30.61
N VAL A 213 16.86 -6.63 30.38
CA VAL A 213 17.37 -5.61 29.45
C VAL A 213 18.06 -4.50 30.26
N GLY A 214 19.31 -4.15 29.91
CA GLY A 214 20.06 -3.05 30.49
C GLY A 214 20.29 -1.92 29.48
N VAL A 215 20.25 -0.66 29.95
CA VAL A 215 20.48 0.54 29.11
C VAL A 215 21.73 1.27 29.62
N ILE A 216 22.64 1.59 28.71
CA ILE A 216 23.82 2.44 28.98
C ILE A 216 23.60 3.77 28.28
N ILE A 217 23.72 4.86 29.04
CA ILE A 217 23.65 6.23 28.52
C ILE A 217 25.04 6.83 28.74
N ALA A 218 25.61 7.40 27.68
CA ALA A 218 26.88 8.10 27.70
C ALA A 218 26.67 9.51 27.13
N ASP A 219 27.29 10.50 27.76
CA ASP A 219 27.33 11.89 27.31
C ASP A 219 28.80 12.33 27.20
N LEU A 220 29.10 13.22 26.25
CA LEU A 220 30.45 13.73 26.05
C LEU A 220 30.65 15.02 26.87
N ASP A 221 31.45 14.93 27.93
CA ASP A 221 31.78 16.08 28.76
C ASP A 221 32.47 17.19 27.95
N HIS A 222 32.06 18.44 28.19
CA HIS A 222 32.66 19.64 27.59
C HIS A 222 32.63 19.73 26.05
N PHE A 223 31.71 19.02 25.37
CA PHE A 223 31.57 19.03 23.90
C PHE A 223 31.50 20.44 23.28
N LYS A 224 30.89 21.40 23.98
CA LYS A 224 30.81 22.81 23.54
C LYS A 224 32.17 23.49 23.40
N ALA A 225 33.10 23.25 24.34
CA ALA A 225 34.44 23.85 24.28
C ALA A 225 35.24 23.32 23.09
N VAL A 226 35.07 22.04 22.74
CA VAL A 226 35.70 21.43 21.57
C VAL A 226 35.16 22.01 20.27
N ASN A 227 33.84 22.21 20.17
CA ASN A 227 33.22 22.81 18.98
C ASN A 227 33.61 24.30 18.82
N ASP A 228 33.73 25.02 19.94
CA ASP A 228 34.14 26.43 19.96
C ASP A 228 35.64 26.61 19.58
N GLU A 229 36.51 25.64 19.87
CA GLU A 229 37.93 25.66 19.49
C GLU A 229 38.22 25.22 18.04
N LEU A 230 37.38 24.34 17.46
CA LEU A 230 37.58 23.76 16.12
C LEU A 230 36.70 24.41 15.02
N GLY A 231 35.68 25.18 15.40
CA GLY A 231 34.70 25.80 14.51
C GLY A 231 33.67 24.79 13.94
N ASP A 232 32.46 25.26 13.63
CA ASP A 232 31.30 24.44 13.18
C ASP A 232 31.56 23.55 11.94
N ALA A 233 32.68 23.75 11.23
CA ALA A 233 33.09 22.96 10.06
C ALA A 233 34.14 21.87 10.37
N GLY A 234 34.59 21.71 11.61
CA GLY A 234 35.72 20.85 11.99
C GLY A 234 35.42 19.35 12.17
N LEU A 235 34.14 18.94 12.10
CA LEU A 235 33.74 17.54 12.33
C LEU A 235 33.69 16.69 11.05
N GLU A 236 33.85 17.30 9.87
CA GLU A 236 33.92 16.57 8.61
C GLU A 236 35.40 16.37 8.19
N CYS A 237 35.88 15.14 8.34
CA CYS A 237 37.13 14.61 7.79
C CYS A 237 38.45 14.88 8.56
N ARG A 238 38.73 14.02 9.55
CA ARG A 238 40.07 13.42 9.69
C ARG A 238 39.93 11.91 9.75
N THR A 239 39.92 11.29 8.58
CA THR A 239 40.24 9.87 8.43
C THR A 239 41.65 9.64 8.98
N VAL A 240 41.74 8.75 9.97
CA VAL A 240 42.97 8.31 10.61
C VAL A 240 43.89 7.71 9.55
N GLN A 241 44.99 8.40 9.24
CA GLN A 241 46.07 7.86 8.43
C GLN A 241 47.07 7.22 9.40
N GLU A 242 47.12 5.89 9.40
CA GLU A 242 48.07 5.11 10.20
C GLU A 242 49.52 5.47 9.86
N PRO A 243 50.43 5.52 10.86
CA PRO A 243 51.85 5.70 10.61
C PRO A 243 52.43 4.37 10.10
N ARG A 244 53.01 4.39 8.89
CA ARG A 244 53.93 3.34 8.45
C ARG A 244 55.28 3.56 9.11
N GLU A 245 55.59 2.74 10.10
CA GLU A 245 56.97 2.45 10.51
C GLU A 245 57.64 1.61 9.42
N GLY A 246 58.89 1.95 9.07
CA GLY A 246 59.78 1.17 8.19
C GLY A 246 60.43 1.99 7.09
#